data_AF-A0A330HQW6-F1
#
_entry.id   AF-A0A330HQW6-F1
#
_cell.length_a   1.000
_cell.length_b   1.000
_cell.length_c   1.000
_cell.angle_alpha   90.00
_cell.angle_beta   90.00
_cell.angle_gamma   90.00
#
_symmetry.space_group_name_H-M   'P 1'
#
loop_
_entity.id
_entity.type
_entity.pdbx_description
1 polymer ?
#
loop_
_entity_poly.entity_id
_entity_poly.type
_entity_poly.pdbx_seq_one_letter_code
_entity_poly.pdbx_strand_id
1 'polypeptide(L)'
;MADSDNSTTLPSVTHGRGQRRTAHGVDRFDDADPALVLLQGWLRAQHVSHVLCRLQQRLERRVLDAAAPDAKDKKVGYSIACQAEVEATTAALKLQDKIPQVQARSLLGVIAKLEIIAGADRDIDDPTDFPWPHIASVLVDLKEIAGRPPSERPERSVVHADCRRYQAMAAGLIGLEKQAAIFHLGRGSALCTNAK
;
A
#
# COMPACT_ATOMS: atom_id res chain seq x y z
N MET A 1 70.75 -6.63 5.55
CA MET A 1 69.37 -6.12 5.48
C MET A 1 68.81 -6.54 4.13
N ALA A 2 67.56 -6.99 4.13
CA ALA A 2 67.02 -8.02 3.26
C ALA A 2 66.82 -7.62 1.79
N ASP A 3 67.27 -8.50 0.89
CA ASP A 3 66.64 -8.75 -0.41
C ASP A 3 66.28 -10.25 -0.43
N SER A 4 65.00 -10.56 -0.56
CA SER A 4 64.52 -11.92 -0.78
C SER A 4 63.35 -11.87 -1.77
N ASP A 5 63.66 -12.21 -3.01
CA ASP A 5 62.71 -12.49 -4.07
C ASP A 5 61.89 -13.74 -3.70
N ASN A 6 60.64 -13.55 -3.32
CA ASN A 6 59.67 -14.65 -3.24
C ASN A 6 58.82 -14.69 -4.51
N SER A 7 59.27 -15.48 -5.48
CA SER A 7 58.45 -15.89 -6.63
C SER A 7 57.77 -17.21 -6.29
N THR A 8 56.44 -17.22 -6.19
CA THR A 8 55.67 -18.46 -6.04
C THR A 8 54.58 -18.51 -7.09
N THR A 9 54.88 -19.20 -8.18
CA THR A 9 53.94 -19.67 -9.19
C THR A 9 52.94 -20.64 -8.55
N LEU A 10 51.64 -20.38 -8.70
CA LEU A 10 50.58 -21.34 -8.36
C LEU A 10 49.91 -21.90 -9.63
N PRO A 11 49.53 -23.20 -9.63
CA PRO A 11 49.19 -23.94 -10.83
C PRO A 11 47.75 -23.76 -11.31
N SER A 12 47.55 -23.99 -12.61
CA SER A 12 46.29 -23.99 -13.34
C SER A 12 45.31 -25.02 -12.80
N VAL A 13 44.13 -24.59 -12.34
CA VAL A 13 43.03 -25.48 -11.94
C VAL A 13 42.36 -26.04 -13.20
N THR A 14 42.35 -27.36 -13.28
CA THR A 14 41.83 -28.19 -14.37
C THR A 14 40.31 -28.22 -14.42
N HIS A 15 39.77 -28.23 -15.65
CA HIS A 15 38.35 -28.40 -15.96
C HIS A 15 37.78 -29.72 -15.45
N GLY A 16 36.91 -29.67 -14.44
CA GLY A 16 36.08 -30.79 -14.01
C GLY A 16 34.82 -30.93 -14.87
N ARG A 17 34.86 -31.84 -15.85
CA ARG A 17 33.73 -32.23 -16.69
C ARG A 17 32.87 -33.27 -15.96
N GLY A 18 31.60 -32.94 -15.72
CA GLY A 18 30.51 -33.92 -15.74
C GLY A 18 29.93 -34.37 -14.39
N GLN A 19 28.91 -33.64 -13.92
CA GLN A 19 27.72 -34.28 -13.33
C GLN A 19 26.47 -33.64 -13.92
N ARG A 20 25.92 -34.35 -14.91
CA ARG A 20 24.63 -34.08 -15.54
C ARG A 20 23.54 -34.42 -14.50
N ARG A 21 23.21 -33.47 -13.63
CA ARG A 21 21.98 -33.57 -12.82
C ARG A 21 20.81 -33.40 -13.77
N THR A 22 20.13 -34.51 -14.01
CA THR A 22 18.85 -34.60 -14.69
C THR A 22 17.90 -33.56 -14.11
N ALA A 23 17.53 -32.60 -14.94
CA ALA A 23 16.48 -31.64 -14.66
C ALA A 23 15.18 -32.41 -14.48
N HIS A 24 14.81 -32.70 -13.23
CA HIS A 24 13.42 -32.91 -12.89
C HIS A 24 12.75 -31.56 -13.01
N GLY A 25 12.06 -31.38 -14.14
CA GLY A 25 11.00 -30.41 -14.29
C GLY A 25 9.92 -30.71 -13.26
N VAL A 26 10.10 -30.16 -12.06
CA VAL A 26 8.99 -29.80 -11.19
C VAL A 26 8.56 -28.43 -11.69
N ASP A 27 7.55 -28.45 -12.53
CA ASP A 27 6.53 -27.42 -12.72
C ASP A 27 6.77 -26.13 -11.90
N ARG A 28 7.71 -25.29 -12.35
CA ARG A 28 7.97 -23.96 -11.77
C ARG A 28 7.11 -22.94 -12.50
N PHE A 29 5.84 -23.26 -12.64
CA PHE A 29 4.86 -22.34 -13.18
C PHE A 29 4.12 -21.73 -12.00
N ASP A 30 4.38 -20.44 -11.83
CA ASP A 30 3.77 -19.49 -10.87
C ASP A 30 4.36 -19.40 -9.45
N ASP A 31 5.70 -19.35 -9.35
CA ASP A 31 6.36 -18.76 -8.18
C ASP A 31 6.60 -17.26 -8.42
N ALA A 32 5.50 -16.51 -8.57
CA ALA A 32 5.56 -15.06 -8.77
C ALA A 32 6.37 -14.42 -7.64
N ASP A 33 7.27 -13.48 -7.99
CA ASP A 33 8.07 -12.78 -7.00
C ASP A 33 7.14 -12.10 -5.97
N PRO A 34 7.23 -12.42 -4.68
CA PRO A 34 6.28 -11.93 -3.68
C PRO A 34 6.34 -10.40 -3.53
N ALA A 35 7.45 -9.76 -3.91
CA ALA A 35 7.53 -8.30 -3.95
C ALA A 35 6.70 -7.69 -5.09
N LEU A 36 6.56 -8.39 -6.23
CA LEU A 36 5.69 -7.96 -7.32
C LEU A 36 4.21 -8.07 -6.92
N VAL A 37 3.83 -9.16 -6.25
CA VAL A 37 2.47 -9.33 -5.71
C VAL A 37 2.16 -8.24 -4.68
N LEU A 38 3.13 -7.93 -3.81
CA LEU A 38 2.99 -6.85 -2.84
C LEU A 38 2.79 -5.49 -3.52
N LEU A 39 3.57 -5.19 -4.57
CA LEU A 39 3.43 -3.96 -5.35
C LEU A 39 2.05 -3.86 -6.00
N GLN A 40 1.54 -4.94 -6.61
CA GLN A 40 0.20 -4.93 -7.22
C GLN A 40 -0.89 -4.65 -6.19
N GLY A 41 -0.82 -5.30 -5.02
CA GLY A 41 -1.73 -5.04 -3.92
C GLY A 41 -1.66 -3.59 -3.45
N TRP A 42 -0.44 -3.07 -3.29
CA TRP A 42 -0.21 -1.70 -2.82
C TRP A 42 -0.71 -0.66 -3.82
N LEU A 43 -0.38 -0.79 -5.11
CA LEU A 43 -0.85 0.10 -6.18
C LEU A 43 -2.38 0.14 -6.24
N ARG A 44 -3.03 -1.01 -6.09
CA ARG A 44 -4.49 -1.11 -6.05
C ARG A 44 -5.07 -0.38 -4.82
N ALA A 45 -4.53 -0.64 -3.63
CA ALA A 45 -4.97 0.01 -2.40
C ALA A 45 -4.76 1.55 -2.46
N GLN A 46 -3.60 1.99 -2.94
CA GLN A 46 -3.27 3.39 -3.13
C GLN A 46 -4.19 4.07 -4.16
N HIS A 47 -4.53 3.37 -5.25
CA HIS A 47 -5.45 3.91 -6.23
C HIS A 47 -6.86 4.10 -5.64
N VAL A 48 -7.33 3.12 -4.86
CA VAL A 48 -8.64 3.18 -4.21
C VAL A 48 -8.68 4.27 -3.13
N SER A 49 -7.61 4.45 -2.35
CA SER A 49 -7.52 5.53 -1.36
C SER A 49 -7.59 6.90 -2.02
N HIS A 50 -6.87 7.14 -3.12
CA HIS A 50 -6.97 8.39 -3.88
C HIS A 50 -8.37 8.65 -4.43
N VAL A 51 -9.05 7.63 -4.94
CA VAL A 51 -10.43 7.75 -5.43
C VAL A 51 -11.39 8.15 -4.30
N LEU A 52 -11.24 7.53 -3.13
CA LEU A 52 -12.06 7.82 -1.96
C LEU A 52 -11.76 9.19 -1.35
N CYS A 53 -10.49 9.60 -1.32
CA CYS A 53 -10.09 10.96 -0.93
C CYS A 53 -10.77 12.01 -1.81
N ARG A 54 -10.76 11.84 -3.14
CA ARG A 54 -11.48 12.76 -4.04
C ARG A 54 -13.00 12.76 -3.80
N LEU A 55 -13.57 11.63 -3.43
CA LEU A 55 -14.98 11.55 -3.04
C LEU A 55 -15.24 12.31 -1.72
N GLN A 56 -14.41 12.10 -0.71
CA GLN A 56 -14.47 12.80 0.58
C GLN A 56 -14.39 14.32 0.36
N GLN A 57 -13.39 14.81 -0.37
CA GLN A 57 -13.19 16.25 -0.65
C GLN A 57 -14.39 16.87 -1.39
N ARG A 58 -15.04 16.11 -2.28
CA ARG A 58 -16.23 16.57 -2.99
C ARG A 58 -17.44 16.65 -2.05
N LEU A 59 -17.60 15.68 -1.16
CA LEU A 59 -18.69 15.68 -0.19
C LEU A 59 -18.48 16.72 0.90
N GLU A 60 -17.24 16.97 1.29
CA GLU A 60 -16.85 18.05 2.20
C GLU A 60 -17.37 19.40 1.68
N ARG A 61 -17.05 19.74 0.42
CA ARG A 61 -17.55 20.94 -0.24
C ARG A 61 -19.09 21.01 -0.22
N ARG A 62 -19.76 19.91 -0.54
CA ARG A 62 -21.24 19.85 -0.51
C ARG A 62 -21.84 20.05 0.88
N VAL A 63 -21.13 19.65 1.94
CA VAL A 63 -21.54 19.90 3.33
C VAL A 63 -21.34 21.36 3.69
N LEU A 64 -20.20 21.96 3.30
CA LEU A 64 -19.91 23.37 3.51
C LEU A 64 -20.92 24.29 2.78
N ASP A 65 -21.36 23.90 1.58
CA ASP A 65 -22.31 24.66 0.77
C ASP A 65 -23.79 24.45 1.16
N ALA A 66 -24.09 23.56 2.12
CA ALA A 66 -25.47 23.19 2.45
C ALA A 66 -26.15 24.13 3.45
N ALA A 67 -27.41 24.48 3.19
CA ALA A 67 -28.28 25.10 4.19
C ALA A 67 -28.60 24.12 5.33
N ALA A 68 -28.90 24.66 6.53
CA ALA A 68 -29.07 23.90 7.77
C ALA A 68 -29.96 22.63 7.72
N PRO A 69 -31.11 22.59 7.01
CA PRO A 69 -31.92 21.37 6.93
C PRO A 69 -31.29 20.25 6.06
N ASP A 70 -30.59 20.61 4.99
CA ASP A 70 -29.91 19.66 4.09
C ASP A 70 -28.58 19.13 4.65
N ALA A 71 -28.03 19.83 5.65
CA ALA A 71 -26.69 19.56 6.17
C ALA A 71 -26.60 18.20 6.86
N LYS A 72 -27.70 17.68 7.44
CA LYS A 72 -27.68 16.42 8.20
C LYS A 72 -27.38 15.20 7.31
N ASP A 73 -28.13 15.02 6.23
CA ASP A 73 -27.95 13.85 5.34
C ASP A 73 -26.62 13.93 4.58
N LYS A 74 -26.25 15.14 4.14
CA LYS A 74 -24.94 15.39 3.50
C LYS A 74 -23.79 15.08 4.45
N LYS A 75 -23.93 15.41 5.75
CA LYS A 75 -22.92 15.10 6.78
C LYS A 75 -22.76 13.60 7.00
N VAL A 76 -23.83 12.81 6.95
CA VAL A 76 -23.72 11.35 7.05
C VAL A 76 -22.96 10.77 5.86
N GLY A 77 -23.30 11.18 4.64
CA GLY A 77 -22.57 10.76 3.44
C GLY A 77 -21.09 11.15 3.47
N TYR A 78 -20.80 12.36 3.95
CA TYR A 78 -19.43 12.84 4.17
C TYR A 78 -18.66 11.99 5.18
N SER A 79 -19.24 11.70 6.36
CA SER A 79 -18.60 10.85 7.38
C SER A 79 -18.31 9.43 6.87
N ILE A 80 -19.22 8.84 6.08
CA ILE A 80 -18.98 7.53 5.46
C ILE A 80 -17.79 7.61 4.48
N ALA A 81 -17.69 8.67 3.68
CA ALA A 81 -16.57 8.82 2.75
C ALA A 81 -15.23 9.03 3.46
N CYS A 82 -15.21 9.83 4.54
CA CYS A 82 -14.03 10.02 5.39
C CYS A 82 -13.55 8.68 5.99
N GLN A 83 -14.47 7.90 6.59
CA GLN A 83 -14.09 6.61 7.15
C GLN A 83 -13.64 5.63 6.05
N ALA A 84 -14.30 5.61 4.90
CA ALA A 84 -13.91 4.74 3.79
C ALA A 84 -12.49 5.07 3.26
N GLU A 85 -12.16 6.37 3.15
CA GLU A 85 -10.82 6.83 2.80
C GLU A 85 -9.79 6.34 3.82
N VAL A 86 -10.04 6.52 5.12
CA VAL A 86 -9.15 6.07 6.20
C VAL A 86 -8.88 4.56 6.10
N GLU A 87 -9.92 3.75 5.88
CA GLU A 87 -9.77 2.30 5.72
C GLU A 87 -8.93 1.93 4.49
N ALA A 88 -9.14 2.61 3.36
CA ALA A 88 -8.38 2.36 2.13
C ALA A 88 -6.92 2.79 2.25
N THR A 89 -6.64 3.95 2.84
CA THR A 89 -5.28 4.42 3.13
C THR A 89 -4.60 3.46 4.11
N THR A 90 -5.30 3.01 5.15
CA THR A 90 -4.79 2.02 6.11
C THR A 90 -4.44 0.71 5.42
N ALA A 91 -5.21 0.27 4.42
CA ALA A 91 -4.90 -0.94 3.66
C ALA A 91 -3.61 -0.79 2.85
N ALA A 92 -3.35 0.39 2.26
CA ALA A 92 -2.09 0.67 1.57
C ALA A 92 -0.91 0.68 2.54
N LEU A 93 -1.03 1.34 3.70
CA LEU A 93 0.00 1.37 4.75
C LEU A 93 0.34 -0.04 5.26
N LYS A 94 -0.68 -0.87 5.53
CA LYS A 94 -0.48 -2.28 5.93
C LYS A 94 0.28 -3.11 4.90
N LEU A 95 0.26 -2.73 3.62
CA LEU A 95 1.05 -3.39 2.57
C LEU A 95 2.47 -2.83 2.53
N GLN A 96 2.64 -1.52 2.76
CA GLN A 96 3.96 -0.90 2.90
C GLN A 96 4.74 -1.45 4.10
N ASP A 97 4.07 -1.68 5.23
CA ASP A 97 4.68 -2.24 6.45
C ASP A 97 5.27 -3.65 6.25
N LYS A 98 4.83 -4.36 5.19
CA LYS A 98 5.30 -5.71 4.84
C LYS A 98 6.59 -5.72 4.02
N ILE A 99 7.05 -4.56 3.53
CA ILE A 99 8.23 -4.47 2.65
C ILE A 99 9.47 -5.10 3.29
N PRO A 100 9.81 -4.88 4.58
CA PRO A 100 11.02 -5.46 5.17
C PRO A 100 10.99 -6.99 5.24
N GLN A 101 9.81 -7.59 5.41
CA GLN A 101 9.64 -9.03 5.60
C GLN A 101 9.46 -9.79 4.29
N VAL A 102 9.16 -9.09 3.19
CA VAL A 102 9.05 -9.68 1.85
C VAL A 102 10.42 -9.73 1.17
N GLN A 103 10.91 -10.95 0.95
CA GLN A 103 12.13 -11.20 0.20
C GLN A 103 11.85 -11.15 -1.31
N ALA A 104 12.48 -10.19 -2.01
CA ALA A 104 12.49 -10.17 -3.46
C ALA A 104 13.28 -11.36 -4.01
N ARG A 105 12.75 -12.02 -5.04
CA ARG A 105 13.37 -13.18 -5.71
C ARG A 105 13.97 -12.83 -7.08
N SER A 106 13.80 -11.58 -7.51
CA SER A 106 14.27 -11.04 -8.78
C SER A 106 14.64 -9.56 -8.65
N LEU A 107 15.36 -9.03 -9.64
CA LEU A 107 15.66 -7.60 -9.71
C LEU A 107 14.38 -6.76 -9.89
N LEU A 108 13.39 -7.27 -10.62
CA LEU A 108 12.07 -6.66 -10.71
C LEU A 108 11.36 -6.60 -9.35
N GLY A 109 11.55 -7.60 -8.48
CA GLY A 109 11.07 -7.58 -7.10
C GLY A 109 11.75 -6.51 -6.24
N VAL A 110 13.05 -6.28 -6.42
CA VAL A 110 13.76 -5.17 -5.76
C VAL A 110 13.23 -3.82 -6.24
N ILE A 111 13.05 -3.66 -7.56
CA ILE A 111 12.44 -2.47 -8.16
C ILE A 111 11.03 -2.26 -7.59
N ALA A 112 10.24 -3.32 -7.42
CA ALA A 112 8.90 -3.23 -6.84
C ALA A 112 8.90 -2.75 -5.39
N LYS A 113 9.85 -3.18 -4.55
CA LYS A 113 9.99 -2.63 -3.19
C LYS A 113 10.30 -1.13 -3.22
N LEU A 114 11.20 -0.72 -4.11
CA LEU A 114 11.55 0.69 -4.29
C LEU A 114 10.40 1.54 -4.83
N GLU A 115 9.56 0.99 -5.72
CA GLU A 115 8.34 1.66 -6.21
C GLU A 115 7.35 1.93 -5.09
N ILE A 116 7.15 0.97 -4.18
CA ILE A 116 6.30 1.19 -3.01
C ILE A 116 6.90 2.27 -2.11
N ILE A 117 8.20 2.19 -1.82
CA ILE A 117 8.92 3.15 -0.96
C ILE A 117 8.83 4.58 -1.54
N ALA A 118 9.17 4.76 -2.82
CA ALA A 118 9.12 6.06 -3.49
C ALA A 118 7.70 6.53 -3.83
N GLY A 119 6.70 5.64 -3.75
CA GLY A 119 5.31 5.92 -4.03
C GLY A 119 4.50 6.30 -2.79
N ALA A 120 4.90 5.81 -1.61
CA ALA A 120 4.16 5.99 -0.36
C ALA A 120 4.20 7.41 0.20
N ASP A 121 5.21 8.20 -0.16
CA ASP A 121 5.49 9.48 0.49
C ASP A 121 5.67 10.64 -0.52
N ARG A 122 4.99 10.55 -1.67
CA ARG A 122 5.03 11.61 -2.69
C ARG A 122 4.34 12.91 -2.27
N ASP A 123 3.69 12.91 -1.11
CA ASP A 123 3.00 14.07 -0.52
C ASP A 123 3.78 14.68 0.66
N ILE A 124 5.06 14.31 0.88
CA ILE A 124 5.91 15.04 1.83
C ILE A 124 6.09 16.47 1.33
N ASP A 125 5.73 17.44 2.18
CA ASP A 125 5.76 18.87 1.89
C ASP A 125 7.18 19.39 1.55
N ASP A 126 8.23 18.72 2.05
CA ASP A 126 9.64 19.00 1.74
C ASP A 126 10.32 17.81 1.01
N PRO A 127 10.56 17.90 -0.32
CA PRO A 127 11.22 16.84 -1.09
C PRO A 127 12.71 16.63 -0.72
N THR A 128 13.28 17.45 0.16
CA THR A 128 14.66 17.32 0.69
C THR A 128 14.74 16.56 2.02
N ASP A 129 13.63 16.30 2.71
CA ASP A 129 13.62 15.65 4.04
C ASP A 129 13.99 14.16 4.01
N PHE A 130 14.01 13.55 2.82
CA PHE A 130 14.39 12.16 2.60
C PHE A 130 15.08 12.01 1.24
N PRO A 131 15.96 11.01 1.01
CA PRO A 131 16.67 10.84 -0.26
C PRO A 131 15.77 10.43 -1.45
N TRP A 132 14.52 10.89 -1.55
CA TRP A 132 13.60 10.61 -2.65
C TRP A 132 14.16 10.94 -4.03
N PRO A 133 14.87 12.08 -4.25
CA PRO A 133 15.48 12.34 -5.55
C PRO A 133 16.51 11.28 -5.93
N HIS A 134 17.29 10.80 -4.95
CA HIS A 134 18.30 9.76 -5.14
C HIS A 134 17.66 8.40 -5.42
N ILE A 135 16.63 8.02 -4.64
CA ILE A 135 15.88 6.77 -4.84
C ILE A 135 15.19 6.80 -6.22
N ALA A 136 14.59 7.93 -6.61
CA ALA A 136 13.95 8.09 -7.91
C ALA A 136 14.94 7.93 -9.06
N SER A 137 16.14 8.52 -8.97
CA SER A 137 17.20 8.34 -9.98
C SER A 137 17.61 6.88 -10.10
N VAL A 138 17.95 6.22 -8.98
CA VAL A 138 18.34 4.80 -8.97
C VAL A 138 17.22 3.92 -9.55
N LEU A 139 15.97 4.24 -9.24
CA LEU A 139 14.82 3.50 -9.74
C LEU A 139 14.64 3.63 -11.25
N VAL A 140 14.93 4.80 -11.83
CA VAL A 140 14.93 4.99 -13.29
C VAL A 140 16.01 4.12 -13.92
N ASP A 141 17.25 4.19 -13.43
CA ASP A 141 18.37 3.41 -13.97
C ASP A 141 18.11 1.90 -13.88
N LEU A 142 17.61 1.43 -12.74
CA LEU A 142 17.26 0.02 -12.54
C LEU A 142 16.17 -0.46 -13.51
N LYS A 143 15.18 0.39 -13.83
CA LYS A 143 14.12 0.06 -14.79
C LYS A 143 14.63 -0.02 -16.22
N GLU A 144 15.61 0.82 -16.59
CA GLU A 144 16.23 0.74 -17.91
C GLU A 144 17.11 -0.50 -18.06
N ILE A 145 17.78 -0.93 -16.98
CA ILE A 145 18.65 -2.13 -16.98
C ILE A 145 17.84 -3.44 -16.90
N ALA A 146 16.84 -3.50 -16.02
CA ALA A 146 16.16 -4.74 -15.65
C ALA A 146 14.75 -4.87 -16.23
N GLY A 147 14.23 -3.83 -16.86
CA GLY A 147 12.83 -3.70 -17.24
C GLY A 147 11.95 -3.15 -16.11
N ARG A 148 10.66 -2.97 -16.41
CA ARG A 148 9.67 -2.42 -15.48
C ARG A 148 8.85 -3.54 -14.83
N PRO A 149 8.49 -3.41 -13.54
CA PRO A 149 7.56 -4.34 -12.93
C PRO A 149 6.17 -4.18 -13.55
N PRO A 150 5.31 -5.21 -13.45
CA PRO A 150 3.91 -5.10 -13.89
C PRO A 150 3.21 -3.98 -13.11
N SER A 151 2.97 -2.85 -13.77
CA SER A 151 2.33 -1.65 -13.22
C SER A 151 0.96 -1.42 -13.84
N GLU A 152 0.24 -2.51 -14.13
CA GLU A 152 -1.08 -2.41 -14.73
C GLU A 152 -2.01 -1.58 -13.84
N ARG A 153 -2.58 -0.54 -14.45
CA ARG A 153 -3.60 0.25 -13.81
C ARG A 153 -4.75 -0.70 -13.40
N PRO A 154 -5.17 -0.70 -12.13
CA PRO A 154 -6.24 -1.58 -11.69
C PRO A 154 -7.48 -1.42 -12.55
N GLU A 155 -8.11 -2.54 -12.90
CA GLU A 155 -9.33 -2.52 -13.70
C GLU A 155 -10.42 -1.70 -13.00
N ARG A 156 -11.13 -0.87 -13.76
CA ARG A 156 -12.14 0.05 -13.19
C ARG A 156 -13.23 -0.70 -12.41
N SER A 157 -13.62 -1.89 -12.86
CA SER A 157 -14.60 -2.75 -12.21
C SER A 157 -14.14 -3.17 -10.80
N VAL A 158 -12.86 -3.54 -10.67
CA VAL A 158 -12.19 -3.93 -9.43
C VAL A 158 -12.10 -2.74 -8.48
N VAL A 159 -11.65 -1.57 -8.96
CA VAL A 159 -11.59 -0.34 -8.17
C VAL A 159 -12.97 0.04 -7.63
N HIS A 160 -14.00 0.01 -8.48
CA HIS A 160 -15.36 0.29 -8.03
C HIS A 160 -15.87 -0.71 -6.99
N ALA A 161 -15.50 -2.00 -7.12
CA ALA A 161 -15.86 -3.02 -6.14
C ALA A 161 -15.21 -2.75 -4.78
N ASP A 162 -13.92 -2.36 -4.76
CA ASP A 162 -13.23 -2.01 -3.52
C ASP A 162 -13.78 -0.74 -2.88
N CYS A 163 -14.05 0.30 -3.67
CA CYS A 163 -14.70 1.50 -3.16
C CYS A 163 -16.04 1.17 -2.49
N ARG A 164 -16.87 0.32 -3.11
CA ARG A 164 -18.13 -0.14 -2.49
C ARG A 164 -17.89 -0.92 -1.21
N ARG A 165 -16.86 -1.78 -1.17
CA ARG A 165 -16.49 -2.53 0.03
C ARG A 165 -16.11 -1.61 1.18
N TYR A 166 -15.22 -0.65 0.96
CA TYR A 166 -14.81 0.30 1.99
C TYR A 166 -15.98 1.19 2.43
N GLN A 167 -16.83 1.65 1.51
CA GLN A 167 -18.04 2.40 1.85
C GLN A 167 -19.04 1.59 2.69
N ALA A 168 -19.21 0.29 2.39
CA ALA A 168 -20.06 -0.59 3.18
C ALA A 168 -19.51 -0.81 4.60
N MET A 169 -18.18 -1.04 4.72
CA MET A 169 -17.51 -1.15 6.02
C MET A 169 -17.66 0.14 6.83
N ALA A 170 -17.41 1.29 6.21
CA ALA A 170 -17.58 2.60 6.82
C ALA A 170 -19.02 2.88 7.26
N ALA A 171 -20.02 2.57 6.41
CA ALA A 171 -21.43 2.73 6.76
C ALA A 171 -21.82 1.87 7.98
N GLY A 172 -21.29 0.65 8.06
CA GLY A 172 -21.46 -0.22 9.23
C GLY A 172 -20.91 0.41 10.51
N LEU A 173 -19.67 0.92 10.48
CA LEU A 173 -19.03 1.57 11.62
C LEU A 173 -19.80 2.81 12.10
N ILE A 174 -20.16 3.71 11.18
CA ILE A 174 -20.94 4.91 11.49
C ILE A 174 -22.34 4.56 12.03
N GLY A 175 -22.95 3.47 11.55
CA GLY A 175 -24.21 2.96 12.08
C GLY A 175 -24.09 2.52 13.54
N LEU A 176 -23.04 1.76 13.86
CA LEU A 176 -22.75 1.29 15.22
C LEU A 176 -22.48 2.44 16.19
N GLU A 177 -21.71 3.44 15.79
CA GLU A 177 -21.44 4.63 16.60
C GLU A 177 -22.73 5.39 16.96
N LYS A 178 -23.64 5.55 15.99
CA LYS A 178 -24.95 6.18 16.23
C LYS A 178 -25.79 5.38 17.21
N GLN A 179 -25.79 4.05 17.10
CA GLN A 179 -26.52 3.18 18.02
C GLN A 179 -25.95 3.27 19.44
N ALA A 180 -24.63 3.23 19.60
CA ALA A 180 -23.97 3.42 20.88
C ALA A 180 -24.33 4.78 21.51
N ALA A 181 -24.32 5.87 20.74
CA ALA A 181 -24.72 7.19 21.22
C ALA A 181 -26.18 7.25 21.70
N ILE A 182 -27.11 6.58 21.01
CA ILE A 182 -28.51 6.47 21.44
C ILE A 182 -28.63 5.69 22.76
N PHE A 183 -27.89 4.59 22.90
CA PHE A 183 -27.87 3.80 24.14
C PHE A 183 -27.33 4.61 25.33
N HIS A 184 -26.30 5.43 25.12
CA HIS A 184 -25.77 6.31 26.16
C HIS A 184 -26.76 7.42 26.57
N LEU A 185 -27.50 8.01 25.62
CA LEU A 185 -28.55 9.00 25.94
C LEU A 185 -29.74 8.37 26.69
N GLY A 186 -30.17 7.16 26.30
CA GLY A 186 -31.28 6.45 26.94
C GLY A 186 -31.00 6.05 28.39
N ARG A 187 -29.74 5.78 28.74
CA ARG A 187 -29.34 5.44 30.12
C ARG A 187 -29.26 6.65 31.05
N GLY A 188 -28.98 7.84 30.51
CA GLY A 188 -28.99 9.10 31.26
C GLY A 188 -30.40 9.62 31.58
N SER A 189 -31.39 9.31 30.73
CA SER A 189 -32.79 9.73 30.95
C SER A 189 -33.53 8.90 32.02
N ALA A 190 -33.06 7.69 32.34
CA ALA A 190 -33.72 6.80 33.30
C ALA A 190 -33.40 7.12 34.78
N LEU A 191 -32.40 7.97 35.06
CA LEU A 191 -31.97 8.30 36.42
C LEU A 191 -32.62 9.57 37.00
N CYS A 192 -33.46 10.27 36.24
CA CYS A 192 -34.17 11.48 36.68
C CYS A 192 -35.70 11.27 36.71
N THR A 193 -36.19 10.14 37.24
CA THR A 193 -37.61 9.97 37.55
C THR A 193 -37.78 9.21 38.87
N ASN A 194 -37.47 9.86 40.00
CA ASN A 194 -38.16 9.65 41.28
C ASN A 194 -37.56 10.56 42.35
N ALA A 195 -38.17 11.73 42.53
CA ALA A 195 -38.18 12.43 43.79
C ALA A 195 -39.57 13.08 43.92
N LYS A 196 -40.45 12.39 44.63
CA LYS A 196 -41.71 12.92 45.14
C LYS A 196 -41.77 12.59 46.62
#